data_AF-A0A969Y261-F1
#
_entry.id   AF-A0A969Y261-F1
#
_cell.length_a   1.000
_cell.length_b   1.000
_cell.length_c   1.000
_cell.angle_alpha   90.00
_cell.angle_beta   90.00
_cell.angle_gamma   90.00
#
_symmetry.space_group_name_H-M   'P 1'
#
loop_
_entity.id
_entity.type
_entity.pdbx_description
1 polymer ?
#
loop_
_entity_poly.entity_id
_entity_poly.type
_entity_poly.pdbx_seq_one_letter_code
_entity_poly.pdbx_strand_id
1 'polypeptide(L)'
;MTKVPLSPIQALANLLNQYRGRTVVLTGAGISTESGIPDFRSPGTGLWNHIDPMEYLSVDALYARPQTFWKYFAQVFGPTLDAQPNAGHI
;
A
#
# COMPACT_ATOMS: atom_id res chain seq x y z
N MET A 1 -13.07 -7.45 -41.76
CA MET A 1 -13.27 -6.60 -40.56
C MET A 1 -12.09 -6.83 -39.63
N THR A 2 -11.24 -5.83 -39.43
CA THR A 2 -10.09 -5.88 -38.52
C THR A 2 -10.60 -5.85 -37.07
N LYS A 3 -10.28 -6.88 -36.28
CA LYS A 3 -10.58 -6.86 -34.83
C LYS A 3 -9.72 -5.77 -34.18
N VAL A 4 -10.36 -4.82 -33.50
CA VAL A 4 -9.66 -3.86 -32.64
C VAL A 4 -9.06 -4.63 -31.46
N PRO A 5 -7.76 -4.46 -31.15
CA PRO A 5 -7.15 -5.12 -30.00
C PRO A 5 -7.77 -4.59 -28.69
N LEU A 6 -7.97 -5.50 -27.73
CA LEU A 6 -8.50 -5.16 -26.41
C LEU A 6 -7.52 -4.25 -25.67
N SER A 7 -8.05 -3.30 -24.90
CA SER A 7 -7.23 -2.59 -23.90
C SER A 7 -6.69 -3.56 -22.84
N PRO A 8 -5.59 -3.23 -22.15
CA PRO A 8 -5.06 -4.07 -21.07
C PRO A 8 -6.10 -4.40 -19.98
N ILE A 9 -6.96 -3.44 -19.63
CA ILE A 9 -8.02 -3.63 -18.63
C ILE A 9 -9.06 -4.63 -19.13
N GLN A 10 -9.49 -4.53 -20.38
CA GLN A 10 -10.43 -5.48 -20.98
C GLN A 10 -9.83 -6.89 -21.09
N ALA A 11 -8.55 -6.99 -21.44
CA ALA A 11 -7.84 -8.27 -21.47
C ALA A 11 -7.75 -8.90 -20.07
N LEU A 12 -7.42 -8.11 -19.04
CA LEU A 12 -7.39 -8.57 -17.65
C LEU A 12 -8.79 -9.03 -17.19
N ALA A 13 -9.84 -8.26 -17.46
CA ALA A 13 -11.21 -8.62 -17.11
C ALA A 13 -11.62 -9.97 -17.71
N ASN A 14 -11.22 -10.24 -18.96
CA ASN A 14 -11.47 -11.53 -19.62
C ASN A 14 -10.72 -12.68 -18.91
N LEU A 15 -9.46 -12.47 -18.52
CA LEU A 15 -8.68 -13.47 -17.78
C LEU A 15 -9.30 -13.75 -16.40
N LEU A 16 -9.68 -12.69 -15.66
CA LEU A 16 -10.34 -12.83 -14.36
C LEU A 16 -11.67 -13.60 -14.48
N ASN A 17 -12.43 -13.37 -15.55
CA ASN A 17 -13.65 -14.11 -15.83
C ASN A 17 -13.38 -15.59 -16.16
N GLN A 18 -12.36 -15.87 -16.97
CA GLN A 18 -11.96 -17.22 -17.37
C GLN A 18 -11.50 -18.07 -16.18
N TYR A 19 -10.80 -17.46 -15.22
CA TYR A 19 -10.24 -18.14 -14.05
C TYR A 19 -10.98 -17.81 -12.75
N ARG A 20 -12.30 -17.51 -12.84
CA ARG A 20 -13.15 -17.19 -11.68
C ARG A 20 -12.96 -18.19 -10.53
N GLY A 21 -12.79 -17.66 -9.32
CA GLY A 21 -12.56 -18.45 -8.10
C GLY A 21 -11.15 -19.02 -7.95
N ARG A 22 -10.21 -18.70 -8.86
CA ARG A 22 -8.81 -19.17 -8.84
C ARG A 22 -7.80 -18.03 -8.97
N THR A 23 -8.22 -16.81 -8.69
CA THR A 23 -7.37 -15.62 -8.76
C THR A 23 -6.80 -15.31 -7.38
N VAL A 24 -5.50 -15.00 -7.35
CA VAL A 24 -4.82 -14.45 -6.18
C VAL A 24 -4.40 -13.02 -6.52
N VAL A 25 -4.63 -12.10 -5.59
CA VAL A 25 -4.20 -10.70 -5.72
C VAL A 25 -3.05 -10.47 -4.73
N LEU A 26 -1.89 -10.06 -5.23
CA LEU A 26 -0.77 -9.62 -4.42
C LEU A 26 -0.75 -8.09 -4.41
N THR A 27 -0.90 -7.49 -3.23
CA THR A 27 -0.93 -6.04 -3.04
C THR A 27 0.19 -5.59 -2.12
N GLY A 28 0.45 -4.27 -2.12
CA GLY A 28 1.32 -3.62 -1.16
C GLY A 28 0.71 -2.28 -0.74
N ALA A 29 1.45 -1.48 0.04
CA ALA A 29 0.97 -0.20 0.57
C ALA A 29 0.40 0.76 -0.49
N GLY A 30 0.86 0.65 -1.75
CA GLY A 30 0.37 1.45 -2.87
C GLY A 30 -1.15 1.42 -3.05
N ILE A 31 -1.81 0.26 -2.82
CA ILE A 31 -3.27 0.15 -2.97
C ILE A 31 -4.04 1.05 -1.98
N SER A 32 -3.40 1.43 -0.87
CA SER A 32 -4.02 2.23 0.19
C SER A 32 -3.67 3.72 0.11
N THR A 33 -2.85 4.14 -0.85
CA THR A 33 -2.48 5.56 -1.03
C THR A 33 -3.69 6.44 -1.35
N GLU A 34 -4.60 5.95 -2.18
CA GLU A 34 -5.88 6.63 -2.47
C GLU A 34 -6.84 6.65 -1.28
N SER A 35 -6.57 5.86 -0.23
CA SER A 35 -7.28 5.92 1.06
C SER A 35 -6.65 6.93 2.05
N GLY A 36 -5.67 7.72 1.60
CA GLY A 36 -4.97 8.68 2.45
C GLY A 36 -3.89 8.07 3.34
N ILE A 37 -3.58 6.78 3.17
CA ILE A 37 -2.51 6.09 3.91
C ILE A 37 -1.21 6.24 3.10
N PRO A 38 -0.20 6.97 3.59
CA PRO A 38 1.06 7.12 2.87
C PRO A 38 1.74 5.76 2.71
N ASP A 39 2.34 5.53 1.56
CA ASP A 39 3.23 4.39 1.40
C ASP A 39 4.63 4.70 1.96
N PHE A 40 5.49 3.69 1.88
CA PHE A 40 6.82 3.78 2.41
C PHE A 40 7.85 4.37 1.43
N ARG A 41 7.65 4.22 0.11
CA ARG A 41 8.74 4.28 -0.89
C ARG A 41 8.44 5.12 -2.12
N SER A 42 7.24 5.68 -2.27
CA SER A 42 6.93 6.54 -3.41
C SER A 42 7.93 7.70 -3.51
N PRO A 43 8.48 8.00 -4.70
CA PRO A 43 9.42 9.09 -4.86
C PRO A 43 8.81 10.42 -4.42
N GLY A 44 9.50 11.14 -3.53
CA GLY A 44 9.09 12.48 -3.06
C GLY A 44 7.98 12.50 -2.00
N THR A 45 7.19 11.43 -1.84
CA THR A 45 6.05 11.40 -0.89
C THR A 45 6.08 10.22 0.09
N GLY A 46 6.85 9.17 -0.20
CA GLY A 46 6.95 7.99 0.65
C GLY A 46 7.64 8.30 1.98
N LEU A 47 7.19 7.65 3.06
CA LEU A 47 7.66 7.90 4.43
C LEU A 47 9.20 7.88 4.56
N TRP A 48 9.90 7.00 3.85
CA TRP A 48 11.36 6.88 3.93
C TRP A 48 12.14 8.03 3.29
N ASN A 49 11.48 8.95 2.57
CA ASN A 49 12.11 10.20 2.15
C ASN A 49 12.20 11.21 3.29
N HIS A 50 11.49 11.00 4.40
CA HIS A 50 11.36 11.96 5.49
C HIS A 50 11.90 11.45 6.82
N ILE A 51 11.96 10.12 7.02
CA ILE A 51 12.48 9.48 8.23
C ILE A 51 13.37 8.29 7.87
N ASP A 52 14.41 8.05 8.68
CA ASP A 52 15.17 6.79 8.62
C ASP A 52 14.41 5.69 9.39
N PRO A 53 13.90 4.64 8.72
CA PRO A 53 13.23 3.54 9.40
C PRO A 53 14.13 2.83 10.40
N MET A 54 15.44 2.78 10.17
CA MET A 54 16.38 2.12 11.07
C MET A 54 16.47 2.84 12.41
N GLU A 55 16.27 4.16 12.40
CA GLU A 55 16.30 4.97 13.61
C GLU A 55 15.00 4.83 14.42
N TYR A 56 13.82 4.81 13.78
CA TYR A 56 12.54 4.99 14.48
C TYR A 56 11.60 3.79 14.45
N LEU A 57 11.63 2.98 13.39
CA LEU A 57 10.60 1.96 13.10
C LEU A 57 11.22 0.58 12.79
N SER A 58 12.40 0.30 13.37
CA SER A 58 13.08 -0.99 13.29
C SER A 58 12.92 -1.80 14.57
N VAL A 59 13.21 -3.10 14.49
CA VAL A 59 13.25 -3.99 15.65
C VAL A 59 14.31 -3.51 16.67
N ASP A 60 15.46 -3.04 16.19
CA ASP A 60 16.51 -2.49 17.04
C ASP A 60 16.04 -1.21 17.74
N ALA A 61 15.33 -0.32 17.04
CA ALA A 61 14.74 0.87 17.62
C ALA A 61 13.69 0.54 18.69
N LEU A 62 12.87 -0.49 18.45
CA LEU A 62 11.88 -0.97 19.42
C LEU A 62 12.55 -1.45 20.71
N TYR A 63 13.61 -2.25 20.63
CA TYR A 63 14.28 -2.78 21.83
C TYR A 63 15.16 -1.76 22.53
N ALA A 64 15.88 -0.92 21.78
CA ALA A 64 16.78 0.08 22.36
C ALA A 64 16.02 1.29 22.92
N ARG A 65 14.93 1.71 22.28
CA ARG A 65 14.20 2.95 22.59
C ARG A 65 12.68 2.78 22.42
N PRO A 66 12.03 1.89 23.21
CA PRO A 66 10.61 1.54 23.02
C PRO A 66 9.66 2.73 23.12
N GLN A 67 9.93 3.69 24.01
CA GLN A 67 9.09 4.90 24.14
C GLN A 67 9.14 5.75 22.86
N THR A 68 10.34 5.95 22.29
CA THR A 68 10.51 6.69 21.03
C THR A 68 9.87 5.94 19.87
N PHE A 69 10.08 4.62 19.77
CA PHE A 69 9.44 3.78 18.76
C PHE A 69 7.93 3.96 18.78
N TRP A 70 7.29 3.77 19.95
CA TRP A 70 5.83 3.86 20.05
C TRP A 70 5.29 5.27 19.78
N LYS A 71 6.04 6.32 20.15
CA LYS A 71 5.69 7.70 19.80
C LYS A 71 5.66 7.90 18.28
N TYR A 72 6.69 7.47 17.56
CA TYR A 72 6.75 7.60 16.10
C TYR A 72 5.76 6.68 15.39
N PHE A 73 5.60 5.45 15.89
CA PHE A 73 4.60 4.51 15.38
C PHE A 73 3.19 5.13 15.44
N ALA A 74 2.81 5.72 16.57
CA ALA A 74 1.52 6.38 16.71
C ALA A 74 1.37 7.59 15.78
N GLN A 75 2.44 8.37 15.56
CA GLN A 75 2.42 9.50 14.61
C GLN A 75 2.24 9.04 13.16
N VAL A 76 2.92 7.96 12.75
CA VAL A 76 2.88 7.45 11.37
C VAL A 76 1.60 6.67 11.10
N PHE A 77 1.21 5.79 12.01
CA PHE A 77 0.10 4.85 11.78
C PHE A 77 -1.20 5.25 12.46
N GLY A 78 -1.20 6.19 13.41
CA GLY A 78 -2.42 6.70 14.03
C GLY A 78 -3.48 7.19 13.03
N PRO A 79 -3.11 7.98 11.99
CA PRO A 79 -4.06 8.43 10.98
C PRO A 79 -4.72 7.30 10.17
N THR A 80 -4.14 6.09 10.16
CA THR A 80 -4.71 4.95 9.41
C THR A 80 -5.99 4.41 10.04
N LEU A 81 -6.26 4.71 11.31
CA LEU A 81 -7.44 4.22 12.04
C LEU A 81 -8.76 4.74 11.45
N ASP A 82 -8.74 5.93 10.84
CA ASP A 82 -9.92 6.56 10.26
C ASP A 82 -10.06 6.31 8.75
N ALA A 83 -9.07 5.67 8.13
CA ALA A 83 -9.03 5.45 6.69
C ALA A 83 -10.15 4.50 6.23
N GLN A 84 -10.74 4.81 5.06
CA GLN A 84 -11.80 4.02 4.46
C GLN A 84 -11.30 3.30 3.18
N PRO A 85 -11.88 2.15 2.81
CA PRO A 85 -11.57 1.48 1.54
C PRO A 85 -11.80 2.43 0.34
N ASN A 86 -10.85 2.45 -0.59
CA ASN A 86 -11.01 3.12 -1.88
C ASN A 86 -11.56 2.16 -2.96
N ALA A 87 -11.74 2.67 -4.18
CA ALA A 87 -12.30 1.90 -5.31
C ALA A 87 -11.48 0.65 -5.69
N GLY A 88 -10.18 0.60 -5.40
CA GLY A 88 -9.36 -0.59 -5.63
C GLY A 88 -9.63 -1.74 -4.64
N HIS A 89 -10.27 -1.46 -3.50
CA HIS A 89 -10.59 -2.44 -2.48
C HIS A 89 -11.98 -3.07 -2.64
N ILE A 90 -12.91 -2.38 -3.33
CA ILE A 90 -14.32 -2.77 -3.51
C ILE A 90 -14.48 -3.54 -4.82
#